data_AF-A0A6M0IYI8-F1
#
_entry.id   AF-A0A6M0IYI8-F1
#
_cell.length_a   1.000
_cell.length_b   1.000
_cell.length_c   1.000
_cell.angle_alpha   90.00
_cell.angle_beta   90.00
_cell.angle_gamma   90.00
#
_symmetry.space_group_name_H-M   'P 1'
#
loop_
_entity.id
_entity.type
_entity.pdbx_description
1 polymer ?
#
loop_
_entity_poly.entity_id
_entity_poly.type
_entity_poly.pdbx_seq_one_letter_code
_entity_poly.pdbx_strand_id
1 'polypeptide(L)'
;MFNIANLGVNILNLGVGIYNAAQLHKVTKKLDRNHEQIQLCFNSIQNALTVQHRTLELLICNQSNLAQQMNILREEMRTGFQNVVAEVKDLEARRCREEFETRTFKLLKAYERFSYMLPESLEADQLIERAEDLEAWLRTQLNRIDAGKPERLPLFVALSFSVRAKADAFEAKGGDYTSFATKDIGLLINQLRDEAHVFCERRSLYTLGVEMPEILYQYALLNRSLCKGRNLQRKLDSKVIFSAEDVTWNDGMHKLRELFKPNIEDIELIDLEHLEFIGGNQDIKLNTIADYDWYIRFANQDRLTFKVHSRPSIKLSDILRSIGHPEPQSGGIAKTTLNTLMAFALPETMKNISQLIQNEFELENFPKLSGLNNLDIQK
;
A
#
# COMPACT_ATOMS: atom_id res chain seq x y z
N MET A 1 -73.23 -58.82 92.47
CA MET A 1 -72.66 -59.51 91.29
C MET A 1 -72.13 -58.50 90.26
N PHE A 2 -71.19 -57.59 90.59
CA PHE A 2 -70.57 -56.68 89.58
C PHE A 2 -69.18 -56.08 89.98
N ASN A 3 -68.43 -56.67 90.94
CA ASN A 3 -67.13 -56.09 91.39
C ASN A 3 -65.87 -56.71 90.75
N ILE A 4 -65.98 -57.87 90.10
CA ILE A 4 -64.82 -58.55 89.46
C ILE A 4 -64.67 -58.11 87.99
N ALA A 5 -65.79 -57.80 87.32
CA ALA A 5 -65.78 -57.30 85.95
C ALA A 5 -65.07 -55.93 85.84
N ASN A 6 -65.26 -55.05 86.83
CA ASN A 6 -64.65 -53.72 86.83
C ASN A 6 -63.13 -53.76 87.09
N LEU A 7 -62.66 -54.72 87.91
CA LEU A 7 -61.22 -54.90 88.15
C LEU A 7 -60.51 -55.55 86.95
N GLY A 8 -61.16 -56.53 86.30
CA GLY A 8 -60.65 -57.14 85.08
C GLY A 8 -60.54 -56.15 83.91
N VAL A 9 -61.56 -55.30 83.73
CA VAL A 9 -61.55 -54.22 82.72
C VAL A 9 -60.47 -53.18 83.05
N ASN A 10 -60.27 -52.81 84.32
CA ASN A 10 -59.22 -51.86 84.70
C ASN A 10 -57.79 -52.43 84.55
N ILE A 11 -57.56 -53.71 84.83
CA ILE A 11 -56.25 -54.37 84.62
C ILE A 11 -55.97 -54.57 83.12
N LEU A 12 -56.99 -54.95 82.34
CA LEU A 12 -56.87 -55.02 80.88
C LEU A 12 -56.61 -53.63 80.27
N ASN A 13 -57.28 -52.58 80.74
CA ASN A 13 -57.02 -51.21 80.31
C ASN A 13 -55.61 -50.73 80.70
N LEU A 14 -55.09 -51.13 81.88
CA LEU A 14 -53.72 -50.83 82.29
C LEU A 14 -52.69 -51.60 81.45
N GLY A 15 -52.94 -52.88 81.17
CA GLY A 15 -52.09 -53.71 80.31
C GLY A 15 -52.05 -53.23 78.86
N VAL A 16 -53.20 -52.83 78.30
CA VAL A 16 -53.31 -52.19 76.99
C VAL A 16 -52.62 -50.82 76.99
N GLY A 17 -52.73 -50.04 78.08
CA GLY A 17 -52.04 -48.77 78.25
C GLY A 17 -50.51 -48.91 78.29
N ILE A 18 -49.99 -49.88 79.06
CA ILE A 18 -48.55 -50.18 79.15
C ILE A 18 -48.02 -50.76 77.83
N TYR A 19 -48.78 -51.64 77.17
CA TYR A 19 -48.43 -52.17 75.86
C TYR A 19 -48.39 -51.07 74.79
N ASN A 20 -49.40 -50.20 74.77
CA ASN A 20 -49.44 -49.04 73.87
C ASN A 20 -48.28 -48.09 74.16
N ALA A 21 -47.95 -47.81 75.42
CA ALA A 21 -46.80 -46.97 75.79
C ALA A 21 -45.46 -47.60 75.37
N ALA A 22 -45.29 -48.91 75.54
CA ALA A 22 -44.08 -49.63 75.11
C ALA A 22 -43.95 -49.69 73.58
N GLN A 23 -45.07 -49.84 72.86
CA GLN A 23 -45.11 -49.76 71.40
C GLN A 23 -44.83 -48.33 70.92
N LEU A 24 -45.44 -47.31 71.55
CA LEU A 24 -45.15 -45.91 71.28
C LEU A 24 -43.67 -45.63 71.47
N HIS A 25 -43.07 -46.04 72.58
CA HIS A 25 -41.65 -45.83 72.85
C HIS A 25 -40.74 -46.53 71.83
N LYS A 26 -41.08 -47.75 71.38
CA LYS A 26 -40.37 -48.42 70.27
C LYS A 26 -40.51 -47.67 68.96
N VAL A 27 -41.68 -47.12 68.66
CA VAL A 27 -41.94 -46.31 67.46
C VAL A 27 -41.16 -45.01 67.53
N THR A 28 -41.15 -44.30 68.66
CA THR A 28 -40.36 -43.09 68.88
C THR A 28 -38.87 -43.37 68.68
N LYS A 29 -38.35 -44.43 69.29
CA LYS A 29 -36.93 -44.81 69.13
C LYS A 29 -36.56 -45.19 67.69
N LYS A 30 -37.47 -45.80 66.93
CA LYS A 30 -37.28 -46.04 65.49
C LYS A 30 -37.34 -44.74 64.69
N LEU A 31 -38.24 -43.82 65.06
CA LEU A 31 -38.37 -42.51 64.44
C LEU A 31 -37.11 -41.66 64.66
N ASP A 32 -36.56 -41.66 65.88
CA ASP A 32 -35.33 -40.95 66.24
C ASP A 32 -34.14 -41.51 65.43
N ARG A 33 -34.01 -42.84 65.35
CA ARG A 33 -32.97 -43.48 64.52
C ARG A 33 -33.12 -43.16 63.04
N ASN A 34 -34.36 -43.14 62.52
CA ASN A 34 -34.61 -42.74 61.14
C ASN A 34 -34.26 -41.26 60.93
N HIS A 35 -34.55 -40.40 61.90
CA HIS A 35 -34.20 -38.98 61.86
C HIS A 35 -32.68 -38.80 61.83
N GLU A 36 -31.93 -39.49 62.70
CA GLU A 36 -30.47 -39.50 62.69
C GLU A 36 -29.90 -40.00 61.36
N GLN A 37 -30.44 -41.09 60.79
CA GLN A 37 -30.01 -41.62 59.50
C GLN A 37 -30.29 -40.66 58.34
N ILE A 38 -31.47 -40.02 58.34
CA ILE A 38 -31.84 -39.00 57.35
C ILE A 38 -30.89 -37.81 57.47
N GLN A 39 -30.58 -37.35 58.68
CA GLN A 39 -29.69 -36.23 58.92
C GLN A 39 -28.24 -36.54 58.49
N LEU A 40 -27.74 -37.75 58.79
CA LEU A 40 -26.45 -38.23 58.29
C LEU A 40 -26.41 -38.29 56.76
N CYS A 41 -27.49 -38.76 56.12
CA CYS A 41 -27.61 -38.79 54.67
C CYS A 41 -27.61 -37.37 54.07
N PHE A 42 -28.39 -36.44 54.63
CA PHE A 42 -28.38 -35.03 54.21
C PHE A 42 -27.01 -34.39 54.36
N ASN A 43 -26.32 -34.62 55.48
CA ASN A 43 -24.96 -34.11 55.68
C ASN A 43 -23.98 -34.68 54.65
N SER A 44 -24.09 -35.97 54.32
CA SER A 44 -23.29 -36.60 53.27
C SER A 44 -23.56 -36.00 51.89
N ILE A 45 -24.83 -35.79 51.54
CA ILE A 45 -25.23 -35.15 50.28
C ILE A 45 -24.72 -33.70 50.23
N GLN A 46 -24.85 -32.95 51.31
CA GLN A 46 -24.39 -31.56 51.38
C GLN A 46 -22.87 -31.45 51.25
N ASN A 47 -22.12 -32.36 51.88
CA ASN A 47 -20.67 -32.45 51.71
C ASN A 47 -20.29 -32.80 50.26
N ALA A 48 -20.97 -33.77 49.64
CA ALA A 48 -20.75 -34.13 48.25
C ALA A 48 -21.06 -32.97 47.28
N LEU A 49 -22.17 -32.26 47.49
CA LEU A 49 -22.53 -31.06 46.72
C LEU A 49 -21.48 -29.96 46.86
N THR A 50 -20.95 -29.74 48.06
CA THR A 50 -19.91 -28.74 48.31
C THR A 50 -18.61 -29.09 47.57
N VAL A 51 -18.21 -30.36 47.58
CA VAL A 51 -17.03 -30.84 46.84
C VAL A 51 -17.24 -30.72 45.32
N GLN A 52 -18.43 -31.09 44.83
CA GLN A 52 -18.77 -30.95 43.41
C GLN A 52 -18.77 -29.48 42.96
N HIS A 53 -19.34 -28.59 43.77
CA HIS A 53 -19.35 -27.16 43.49
C HIS A 53 -17.93 -26.60 43.34
N ARG A 54 -17.05 -26.90 44.32
CA ARG A 54 -15.64 -26.48 44.27
C ARG A 54 -14.89 -27.06 43.06
N THR A 55 -15.20 -28.29 42.67
CA THR A 55 -14.61 -28.92 41.48
C THR A 55 -15.05 -28.21 40.20
N LEU A 56 -16.32 -27.83 40.09
CA LEU A 56 -16.84 -27.05 38.97
C LEU A 56 -16.23 -25.65 38.90
N GLU A 57 -16.05 -24.97 40.03
CA GLU A 57 -15.36 -23.68 40.08
C GLU A 57 -13.91 -23.80 39.57
N LEU A 58 -13.17 -24.82 40.02
CA LEU A 58 -11.82 -25.08 39.53
C LEU A 58 -11.80 -25.37 38.03
N LEU A 59 -12.78 -26.12 37.51
CA LEU A 59 -12.90 -26.38 36.08
C LEU A 59 -13.17 -25.10 35.29
N ILE A 60 -14.05 -24.22 35.76
CA ILE A 60 -14.34 -22.93 35.13
C ILE A 60 -13.07 -22.05 35.13
N CYS A 61 -12.39 -21.95 36.27
CA CYS A 61 -11.12 -21.23 36.38
C CYS A 61 -10.07 -21.78 35.41
N ASN A 62 -9.89 -23.10 35.34
CA ASN A 62 -8.96 -23.74 34.42
C ASN A 62 -9.35 -23.52 32.95
N GLN A 63 -10.63 -23.59 32.60
CA GLN A 63 -11.11 -23.27 31.25
C GLN A 63 -10.82 -21.82 30.87
N SER A 64 -11.02 -20.87 31.80
CA SER A 64 -10.73 -19.45 31.56
C SER A 64 -9.22 -19.22 31.35
N ASN A 65 -8.37 -19.85 32.15
CA ASN A 65 -6.92 -19.76 32.03
C ASN A 65 -6.42 -20.38 30.72
N LEU A 66 -6.93 -21.55 30.34
CA LEU A 66 -6.63 -22.18 29.05
C LEU A 66 -7.07 -21.32 27.87
N ALA A 67 -8.26 -20.70 27.93
CA ALA A 67 -8.72 -19.79 26.89
C ALA A 67 -7.80 -18.56 26.75
N GLN A 68 -7.33 -18.01 27.87
CA GLN A 68 -6.37 -16.91 27.88
C GLN A 68 -5.03 -17.33 27.26
N GLN A 69 -4.48 -18.48 27.66
CA GLN A 69 -3.23 -19.00 27.11
C GLN A 69 -3.35 -19.28 25.60
N MET A 70 -4.48 -19.83 25.15
CA MET A 70 -4.73 -20.06 23.73
C MET A 70 -4.82 -18.76 22.92
N ASN A 71 -5.34 -17.68 23.51
CA ASN A 71 -5.36 -16.37 22.87
C ASN A 71 -3.96 -15.76 22.78
N ILE A 72 -3.14 -15.87 23.84
CA ILE A 72 -1.74 -15.42 23.82
C ILE A 72 -0.97 -16.18 22.75
N LEU A 73 -1.08 -17.52 22.72
CA LEU A 73 -0.41 -18.35 21.71
C LEU A 73 -0.84 -17.99 20.28
N ARG A 74 -2.13 -17.73 20.04
CA ARG A 74 -2.59 -17.29 18.71
C ARG A 74 -1.94 -15.98 18.28
N GLU A 75 -1.81 -15.03 19.20
CA GLU A 75 -1.22 -13.73 18.89
C GLU A 75 0.29 -13.83 18.66
N GLU A 76 0.99 -14.65 19.45
CA GLU A 76 2.40 -14.95 19.24
C GLU A 76 2.63 -15.67 17.92
N MET A 77 1.80 -16.67 17.58
CA MET A 77 1.86 -17.35 16.28
C MET A 77 1.61 -16.37 15.14
N ARG A 78 0.59 -15.52 15.25
CA ARG A 78 0.29 -14.49 14.23
C ARG A 78 1.48 -13.56 14.02
N THR A 79 2.05 -13.05 15.10
CA THR A 79 3.22 -12.16 15.07
C THR A 79 4.44 -12.88 14.49
N GLY A 80 4.69 -14.12 14.92
CA GLY A 80 5.77 -14.96 14.40
C GLY A 80 5.64 -15.22 12.90
N PHE A 81 4.45 -15.57 12.42
CA PHE A 81 4.20 -15.74 10.98
C PHE A 81 4.36 -14.44 10.21
N GLN A 82 3.90 -13.30 10.74
CA GLN A 82 4.11 -12.00 10.11
C GLN A 82 5.60 -11.67 9.97
N ASN A 83 6.40 -11.95 11.00
CA ASN A 83 7.84 -11.74 10.98
C ASN A 83 8.53 -12.65 9.94
N VAL A 84 8.19 -13.95 9.90
CA VAL A 84 8.74 -14.88 8.91
C VAL A 84 8.36 -14.46 7.49
N VAL A 85 7.10 -14.04 7.27
CA VAL A 85 6.66 -13.56 5.96
C VAL A 85 7.42 -12.30 5.54
N ALA A 86 7.68 -11.37 6.47
CA ALA A 86 8.48 -10.19 6.21
C ALA A 86 9.93 -10.56 5.84
N GLU A 87 10.55 -11.47 6.58
CA GLU A 87 11.92 -11.94 6.31
C GLU A 87 12.03 -12.66 4.95
N VAL A 88 11.05 -13.49 4.59
CA VAL A 88 11.01 -14.15 3.29
C VAL A 88 10.90 -13.13 2.15
N LYS A 89 10.07 -12.09 2.30
CA LYS A 89 9.97 -11.00 1.32
C LYS A 89 11.29 -10.24 1.17
N ASP A 90 11.97 -9.96 2.28
CA ASP A 90 13.26 -9.28 2.25
C ASP A 90 14.34 -10.11 1.55
N LEU A 91 14.35 -11.42 1.80
CA LEU A 91 15.29 -12.35 1.17
C LEU A 91 15.02 -12.50 -0.33
N GLU A 92 13.76 -12.59 -0.74
CA GLU A 92 13.37 -12.59 -2.15
C GLU A 92 13.76 -11.26 -2.84
N ALA A 93 13.51 -10.12 -2.20
CA ALA A 93 13.91 -8.81 -2.71
C ALA A 93 15.43 -8.67 -2.85
N ARG A 94 16.23 -9.25 -1.95
CA ARG A 94 17.71 -9.30 -2.09
C ARG A 94 18.12 -10.16 -3.27
N ARG A 95 17.58 -11.38 -3.38
CA ARG A 95 17.87 -12.28 -4.50
C ARG A 95 17.54 -11.65 -5.86
N CYS A 96 16.38 -10.99 -5.96
CA CYS A 96 15.98 -10.30 -7.19
C CYS A 96 16.93 -9.15 -7.55
N ARG A 97 17.40 -8.38 -6.54
CA ARG A 97 18.40 -7.32 -6.75
C ARG A 97 19.73 -7.88 -7.24
N GLU A 98 20.25 -8.92 -6.59
CA GLU A 98 21.51 -9.57 -6.99
C GLU A 98 21.43 -10.15 -8.41
N GLU A 99 20.30 -10.75 -8.78
CA GLU A 99 20.09 -11.27 -10.13
C GLU A 99 20.03 -10.14 -11.17
N PHE A 100 19.31 -9.05 -10.86
CA PHE A 100 19.24 -7.85 -11.71
C PHE A 100 20.63 -7.24 -11.95
N GLU A 101 21.39 -7.01 -10.87
CA GLU A 101 22.74 -6.45 -10.93
C GLU A 101 23.68 -7.36 -11.70
N THR A 102 23.68 -8.66 -11.42
CA THR A 102 24.57 -9.62 -12.08
C THR A 102 24.32 -9.67 -13.58
N ARG A 103 23.05 -9.72 -14.02
CA ARG A 103 22.72 -9.78 -15.45
C ARG A 103 23.04 -8.47 -16.16
N THR A 104 22.69 -7.33 -15.56
CA THR A 104 22.95 -6.00 -16.13
C THR A 104 24.46 -5.73 -16.22
N PHE A 105 25.21 -6.09 -15.18
CA PHE A 105 26.67 -5.92 -15.14
C PHE A 105 27.41 -6.80 -16.15
N LYS A 106 26.90 -8.01 -16.42
CA LYS A 106 27.45 -8.89 -17.48
C LYS A 106 27.33 -8.25 -18.87
N LEU A 107 26.20 -7.59 -19.16
CA LEU A 107 26.03 -6.85 -20.41
C LEU A 107 26.92 -5.61 -20.43
N LEU A 108 26.96 -4.83 -19.34
CA LEU A 108 27.80 -3.64 -19.23
C LEU A 108 29.27 -3.94 -19.52
N LYS A 109 29.83 -4.97 -18.89
CA LYS A 109 31.21 -5.40 -19.14
C LYS A 109 31.46 -5.85 -20.57
N ALA A 110 30.48 -6.47 -21.22
CA ALA A 110 30.58 -6.85 -22.62
C ALA A 110 30.59 -5.61 -23.52
N TYR A 111 29.69 -4.67 -23.26
CA TYR A 111 29.56 -3.42 -24.01
C TYR A 111 30.79 -2.51 -23.84
N GLU A 112 31.36 -2.42 -22.65
CA GLU A 112 32.62 -1.70 -22.41
C GLU A 112 33.75 -2.27 -23.27
N ARG A 113 33.96 -3.59 -23.25
CA ARG A 113 34.99 -4.24 -24.08
C ARG A 113 34.76 -3.98 -25.57
N PHE A 114 33.53 -4.13 -26.03
CA PHE A 114 33.11 -3.85 -27.39
C PHE A 114 33.32 -2.37 -27.80
N SER A 115 33.19 -1.44 -26.86
CA SER A 115 33.39 -0.01 -27.12
C SER A 115 34.87 0.38 -27.21
N TYR A 116 35.75 -0.28 -26.45
CA TYR A 116 37.19 0.00 -26.40
C TYR A 116 38.02 -0.73 -27.47
N MET A 117 37.59 -1.92 -27.91
CA MET A 117 38.27 -2.68 -28.96
C MET A 117 37.65 -2.36 -30.33
N LEU A 118 38.44 -2.40 -31.42
CA LEU A 118 37.88 -2.42 -32.78
C LEU A 118 37.01 -3.69 -32.86
N PRO A 119 35.67 -3.58 -32.96
CA PRO A 119 34.81 -4.72 -32.72
C PRO A 119 34.98 -5.77 -33.82
N GLU A 120 35.42 -6.96 -33.45
CA GLU A 120 35.36 -8.11 -34.33
C GLU A 120 33.90 -8.58 -34.46
N SER A 121 33.53 -9.16 -35.60
CA SER A 121 32.15 -9.66 -35.82
C SER A 121 31.70 -10.64 -34.73
N LEU A 122 32.63 -11.43 -34.18
CA LEU A 122 32.35 -12.39 -33.11
C LEU A 122 31.98 -11.70 -31.78
N GLU A 123 32.64 -10.58 -31.45
CA GLU A 123 32.35 -9.83 -30.23
C GLU A 123 30.99 -9.13 -30.31
N ALA A 124 30.64 -8.65 -31.51
CA ALA A 124 29.32 -8.09 -31.79
C ALA A 124 28.21 -9.16 -31.63
N ASP A 125 28.43 -10.37 -32.12
CA ASP A 125 27.50 -11.49 -31.94
C ASP A 125 27.27 -11.85 -30.47
N GLN A 126 28.36 -11.94 -29.68
CA GLN A 126 28.26 -12.19 -28.24
C GLN A 126 27.53 -11.07 -27.50
N LEU A 127 27.68 -9.82 -27.93
CA LEU A 127 26.99 -8.68 -27.34
C LEU A 127 25.48 -8.73 -27.65
N ILE A 128 25.10 -9.07 -28.88
CA ILE A 128 23.71 -9.25 -29.29
C ILE A 128 23.06 -10.37 -28.46
N GLU A 129 23.68 -11.54 -28.38
CA GLU A 129 23.15 -12.68 -27.61
C GLU A 129 22.89 -12.31 -26.14
N ARG A 130 23.87 -11.64 -25.49
CA ARG A 130 23.72 -11.20 -24.10
C ARG A 130 22.64 -10.13 -23.93
N ALA A 131 22.46 -9.25 -24.91
CA ALA A 131 21.41 -8.25 -24.89
C ALA A 131 20.02 -8.90 -25.04
N GLU A 132 19.88 -9.87 -25.95
CA GLU A 132 18.64 -10.62 -26.14
C GLU A 132 18.25 -11.44 -24.89
N ASP A 133 19.22 -12.10 -24.25
CA ASP A 133 19.02 -12.81 -22.99
C ASP A 133 18.53 -11.88 -21.87
N LEU A 134 19.16 -10.70 -21.73
CA LEU A 134 18.74 -9.71 -20.74
C LEU A 134 17.35 -9.16 -21.08
N GLU A 135 17.07 -8.85 -22.34
CA GLU A 135 15.78 -8.34 -22.80
C GLU A 135 14.65 -9.34 -22.50
N ALA A 136 14.82 -10.63 -22.84
CA ALA A 136 13.83 -11.66 -22.59
C ALA A 136 13.52 -11.81 -21.09
N TRP A 137 14.55 -11.77 -20.25
CA TRP A 137 14.39 -11.80 -18.80
C TRP A 137 13.68 -10.55 -18.28
N LEU A 138 14.09 -9.35 -18.71
CA LEU A 138 13.48 -8.08 -18.30
C LEU A 138 12.00 -7.99 -18.68
N ARG A 139 11.64 -8.41 -19.91
CA ARG A 139 10.23 -8.46 -20.35
C ARG A 139 9.41 -9.42 -19.49
N THR A 140 9.99 -10.54 -19.08
CA THR A 140 9.33 -11.48 -18.17
C THR A 140 9.10 -10.86 -16.79
N GLN A 141 10.08 -10.12 -16.25
CA GLN A 141 9.91 -9.42 -14.97
C GLN A 141 8.90 -8.27 -15.06
N LEU A 142 8.94 -7.49 -16.15
CA LEU A 142 7.94 -6.45 -16.41
C LEU A 142 6.53 -7.05 -16.40
N ASN A 143 6.30 -8.18 -17.07
CA ASN A 143 4.96 -8.80 -17.11
C ASN A 143 4.44 -9.26 -15.73
N ARG A 144 5.29 -9.35 -14.70
CA ARG A 144 4.89 -9.71 -13.33
C ARG A 144 4.48 -8.53 -12.47
N ILE A 145 4.80 -7.31 -12.89
CA ILE A 145 4.54 -6.08 -12.14
C ILE A 145 3.49 -5.26 -12.89
N ASP A 146 2.47 -4.76 -12.20
CA ASP A 146 1.43 -3.94 -12.82
C ASP A 146 2.00 -2.66 -13.46
N ALA A 147 1.48 -2.27 -14.63
CA ALA A 147 1.88 -1.03 -15.29
C ALA A 147 1.67 0.21 -14.41
N GLY A 148 2.59 1.18 -14.52
CA GLY A 148 2.60 2.43 -13.77
C GLY A 148 3.17 2.32 -12.35
N LYS A 149 3.69 1.15 -11.97
CA LYS A 149 4.34 0.91 -10.68
C LYS A 149 5.79 1.41 -10.70
N PRO A 150 6.26 2.10 -9.64
CA PRO A 150 7.59 2.70 -9.63
C PRO A 150 8.73 1.67 -9.79
N GLU A 151 8.50 0.43 -9.35
CA GLU A 151 9.45 -0.69 -9.43
C GLU A 151 9.77 -1.11 -10.87
N ARG A 152 8.98 -0.68 -11.86
CA ARG A 152 9.21 -0.98 -13.27
C ARG A 152 10.26 -0.09 -13.91
N LEU A 153 10.52 1.11 -13.37
CA LEU A 153 11.47 2.06 -13.95
C LEU A 153 12.89 1.47 -14.10
N PRO A 154 13.51 0.83 -13.09
CA PRO A 154 14.83 0.21 -13.25
C PRO A 154 14.88 -0.85 -14.36
N LEU A 155 13.78 -1.60 -14.55
CA LEU A 155 13.67 -2.59 -15.61
C LEU A 155 13.61 -1.94 -17.00
N PHE A 156 12.90 -0.81 -17.13
CA PHE A 156 12.88 -0.01 -18.37
C PHE A 156 14.25 0.61 -18.68
N VAL A 157 14.99 1.07 -17.66
CA VAL A 157 16.37 1.56 -17.84
C VAL A 157 17.27 0.45 -18.36
N ALA A 158 17.25 -0.73 -17.73
CA ALA A 158 18.05 -1.87 -18.19
C ALA A 158 17.62 -2.36 -19.59
N LEU A 159 16.33 -2.31 -19.90
CA LEU A 159 15.80 -2.68 -21.22
C LEU A 159 16.28 -1.70 -22.29
N SER A 160 16.27 -0.40 -21.98
CA SER A 160 16.80 0.66 -22.85
C SER A 160 18.28 0.48 -23.13
N PHE A 161 19.07 0.16 -22.10
CA PHE A 161 20.48 -0.15 -22.26
C PHE A 161 20.69 -1.39 -23.15
N SER A 162 19.89 -2.45 -22.93
CA SER A 162 19.97 -3.67 -23.73
C SER A 162 19.67 -3.44 -25.21
N VAL A 163 18.55 -2.78 -25.51
CA VAL A 163 18.16 -2.47 -26.89
C VAL A 163 19.19 -1.57 -27.57
N ARG A 164 19.77 -0.59 -26.85
CA ARG A 164 20.84 0.25 -27.40
C ARG A 164 22.11 -0.55 -27.69
N ALA A 165 22.57 -1.37 -26.74
CA ALA A 165 23.75 -2.22 -26.93
C ALA A 165 23.59 -3.15 -28.13
N LYS A 166 22.39 -3.71 -28.31
CA LYS A 166 22.02 -4.53 -29.48
C LYS A 166 22.08 -3.74 -30.78
N ALA A 167 21.57 -2.50 -30.79
CA ALA A 167 21.61 -1.62 -31.97
C ALA A 167 23.04 -1.30 -32.40
N ASP A 168 23.92 -0.95 -31.46
CA ASP A 168 25.33 -0.62 -31.73
C ASP A 168 26.10 -1.85 -32.23
N ALA A 169 25.84 -3.03 -31.65
CA ALA A 169 26.43 -4.29 -32.11
C ALA A 169 25.97 -4.65 -33.52
N PHE A 170 24.68 -4.48 -33.82
CA PHE A 170 24.12 -4.74 -35.14
C PHE A 170 24.72 -3.82 -36.21
N GLU A 171 24.89 -2.53 -35.91
CA GLU A 171 25.56 -1.57 -36.78
C GLU A 171 27.02 -1.96 -37.05
N ALA A 172 27.77 -2.36 -36.01
CA ALA A 172 29.17 -2.77 -36.17
C ALA A 172 29.35 -4.02 -37.04
N LYS A 173 28.34 -4.90 -37.13
CA LYS A 173 28.31 -6.04 -38.06
C LYS A 173 28.00 -5.64 -39.51
N GLY A 174 27.79 -4.36 -39.80
CA GLY A 174 27.35 -3.87 -41.10
C GLY A 174 25.85 -3.99 -41.33
N GLY A 175 25.06 -4.19 -40.26
CA GLY A 175 23.60 -4.18 -40.32
C GLY A 175 23.03 -2.77 -40.51
N ASP A 176 21.82 -2.69 -41.05
CA ASP A 176 21.10 -1.41 -41.18
C ASP A 176 20.57 -0.92 -39.82
N TYR A 177 21.33 -0.03 -39.19
CA TYR A 177 20.95 0.62 -37.94
C TYR A 177 19.58 1.31 -38.04
N THR A 178 19.25 1.96 -39.16
CA THR A 178 18.01 2.76 -39.26
C THR A 178 16.76 1.89 -39.19
N SER A 179 16.79 0.73 -39.86
CA SER A 179 15.72 -0.27 -39.80
C SER A 179 15.56 -0.83 -38.39
N PHE A 180 16.68 -1.23 -37.76
CA PHE A 180 16.67 -1.73 -36.39
C PHE A 180 16.15 -0.67 -35.39
N ALA A 181 16.70 0.54 -35.42
CA ALA A 181 16.31 1.62 -34.52
C ALA A 181 14.83 2.02 -34.70
N THR A 182 14.33 2.03 -35.93
CA THR A 182 12.91 2.33 -36.19
C THR A 182 11.99 1.27 -35.60
N LYS A 183 12.41 -0.01 -35.63
CA LYS A 183 11.62 -1.12 -35.11
C LYS A 183 11.74 -1.27 -33.59
N ASP A 184 12.94 -1.59 -33.10
CA ASP A 184 13.16 -2.02 -31.71
C ASP A 184 13.24 -0.83 -30.74
N ILE A 185 13.97 0.24 -31.09
CA ILE A 185 13.99 1.47 -30.26
C ILE A 185 12.63 2.17 -30.36
N GLY A 186 12.01 2.23 -31.55
CA GLY A 186 10.66 2.77 -31.73
C GLY A 186 9.60 2.06 -30.89
N LEU A 187 9.61 0.72 -30.87
CA LEU A 187 8.73 -0.08 -30.01
C LEU A 187 8.97 0.21 -28.53
N LEU A 188 10.22 0.32 -28.09
CA LEU A 188 10.54 0.64 -26.71
C LEU A 188 10.10 2.06 -26.30
N ILE A 189 10.25 3.05 -27.17
CA ILE A 189 9.76 4.42 -26.94
C ILE A 189 8.25 4.41 -26.69
N ASN A 190 7.48 3.69 -27.51
CA ASN A 190 6.03 3.60 -27.33
C ASN A 190 5.67 2.90 -26.01
N GLN A 191 6.34 1.79 -25.68
CA GLN A 191 6.14 1.10 -24.41
C GLN A 191 6.46 2.00 -23.20
N LEU A 192 7.51 2.81 -23.29
CA LEU A 192 7.89 3.74 -22.23
C LEU A 192 6.87 4.88 -22.09
N ARG A 193 6.36 5.42 -23.20
CA ARG A 193 5.31 6.46 -23.20
C ARG A 193 4.02 5.93 -22.59
N ASP A 194 3.58 4.73 -22.98
CA ASP A 194 2.41 4.08 -22.39
C ASP A 194 2.61 3.86 -20.88
N GLU A 195 3.79 3.38 -20.47
CA GLU A 195 4.13 3.20 -19.05
C GLU A 195 4.08 4.52 -18.27
N ALA A 196 4.70 5.58 -18.79
CA ALA A 196 4.72 6.90 -18.17
C ALA A 196 3.31 7.50 -18.08
N HIS A 197 2.47 7.26 -19.08
CA HIS A 197 1.07 7.67 -19.05
C HIS A 197 0.29 6.97 -17.94
N VAL A 198 0.39 5.63 -17.85
CA VAL A 198 -0.27 4.85 -16.79
C VAL A 198 0.26 5.22 -15.40
N PHE A 199 1.57 5.53 -15.29
CA PHE A 199 2.18 6.05 -14.06
C PHE A 199 1.52 7.36 -13.60
N CYS A 200 1.26 8.28 -14.52
CA CYS A 200 0.69 9.59 -14.23
C CYS A 200 -0.82 9.55 -13.95
N GLU A 201 -1.61 8.84 -14.74
CA GLU A 201 -3.08 8.85 -14.63
C GLU A 201 -3.60 8.37 -13.28
N ARG A 202 -2.87 7.47 -12.62
CA ARG A 202 -3.31 6.84 -11.36
C ARG A 202 -2.89 7.60 -10.11
N ARG A 203 -2.23 8.77 -10.24
CA ARG A 203 -1.56 9.44 -9.12
C ARG A 203 -2.05 10.86 -8.94
N SER A 204 -2.02 11.29 -7.68
CA SER A 204 -2.31 12.68 -7.33
C SER A 204 -1.15 13.60 -7.72
N LEU A 205 -1.45 14.89 -7.81
CA LEU A 205 -0.45 15.92 -8.02
C LEU A 205 0.60 15.91 -6.91
N TYR A 206 0.19 15.66 -5.66
CA TYR A 206 1.09 15.52 -4.53
C TYR A 206 2.05 14.33 -4.71
N THR A 207 1.57 13.16 -5.12
CA THR A 207 2.43 12.00 -5.32
C THR A 207 3.45 12.24 -6.45
N LEU A 208 3.02 12.84 -7.57
CA LEU A 208 3.90 13.13 -8.70
C LEU A 208 4.90 14.26 -8.42
N GLY A 209 4.43 15.30 -7.72
CA GLY A 209 5.21 16.50 -7.46
C GLY A 209 6.12 16.38 -6.25
N VAL A 210 5.71 15.67 -5.19
CA VAL A 210 6.36 15.72 -3.87
C VAL A 210 6.90 14.35 -3.44
N GLU A 211 6.11 13.28 -3.55
CA GLU A 211 6.52 11.96 -3.02
C GLU A 211 7.50 11.23 -3.94
N MET A 212 7.28 11.29 -5.26
CA MET A 212 8.09 10.57 -6.25
C MET A 212 8.51 11.41 -7.47
N PRO A 213 9.00 12.65 -7.26
CA PRO A 213 9.36 13.53 -8.35
C PRO A 213 10.47 13.00 -9.27
N GLU A 214 11.42 12.25 -8.71
CA GLU A 214 12.56 11.71 -9.41
C GLU A 214 12.14 10.66 -10.43
N ILE A 215 11.12 9.87 -10.12
CA ILE A 215 10.68 8.77 -10.99
C ILE A 215 10.11 9.34 -12.29
N LEU A 216 9.25 10.35 -12.19
CA LEU A 216 8.69 11.04 -13.35
C LEU A 216 9.80 11.68 -14.19
N TYR A 217 10.76 12.31 -13.54
CA TYR A 217 11.92 12.92 -14.19
C TYR A 217 12.78 11.89 -14.95
N GLN A 218 13.03 10.72 -14.35
CA GLN A 218 13.77 9.64 -15.00
C GLN A 218 13.04 9.08 -16.23
N TYR A 219 11.70 8.97 -16.19
CA TYR A 219 10.91 8.59 -17.37
C TYR A 219 11.08 9.60 -18.52
N ALA A 220 11.01 10.90 -18.22
CA ALA A 220 11.20 11.95 -19.22
C ALA A 220 12.60 11.90 -19.83
N LEU A 221 13.64 11.81 -18.99
CA LEU A 221 15.03 11.68 -19.45
C LEU A 221 15.25 10.43 -20.31
N LEU A 222 14.69 9.30 -19.91
CA LEU A 222 14.81 8.05 -20.65
C LEU A 222 14.12 8.15 -22.01
N ASN A 223 12.93 8.76 -22.08
CA ASN A 223 12.20 8.99 -23.32
C ASN A 223 13.00 9.89 -24.28
N ARG A 224 13.53 11.02 -23.79
CA ARG A 224 14.40 11.91 -24.59
C ARG A 224 15.65 11.19 -25.07
N SER A 225 16.27 10.39 -24.20
CA SER A 225 17.48 9.63 -24.53
C SER A 225 17.23 8.59 -25.60
N LEU A 226 16.11 7.87 -25.55
CA LEU A 226 15.72 6.91 -26.58
C LEU A 226 15.35 7.60 -27.90
N CYS A 227 14.60 8.70 -27.86
CA CYS A 227 14.25 9.47 -29.06
C CYS A 227 15.50 9.99 -29.79
N LYS A 228 16.47 10.52 -29.04
CA LYS A 228 17.78 10.90 -29.59
C LYS A 228 18.56 9.68 -30.07
N GLY A 229 18.60 8.62 -29.25
CA GLY A 229 19.27 7.36 -29.56
C GLY A 229 18.82 6.78 -30.89
N ARG A 230 17.52 6.81 -31.18
CA ARG A 230 16.95 6.37 -32.47
C ARG A 230 17.59 7.07 -33.68
N ASN A 231 17.98 8.33 -33.54
CA ASN A 231 18.59 9.14 -34.61
C ASN A 231 20.12 9.15 -34.58
N LEU A 232 20.74 8.67 -33.50
CA LEU A 232 22.19 8.64 -33.29
C LEU A 232 22.79 7.34 -33.84
N GLN A 233 23.22 7.40 -35.09
CA GLN A 233 24.24 6.50 -35.66
C GLN A 233 25.62 6.88 -35.12
N ARG A 234 26.55 5.91 -35.08
CA ARG A 234 27.92 6.10 -34.58
C ARG A 234 28.69 7.11 -35.46
N LYS A 235 28.60 8.41 -35.17
CA LYS A 235 29.37 9.46 -35.84
C LYS A 235 30.75 9.60 -35.18
N LEU A 236 31.82 9.57 -35.98
CA LEU A 236 33.21 9.65 -35.53
C LEU A 236 33.61 11.00 -34.91
N ASP A 237 32.90 12.09 -35.23
CA ASP A 237 33.23 13.43 -34.73
C ASP A 237 32.24 13.88 -33.64
N SER A 238 32.72 13.88 -32.40
CA SER A 238 31.97 14.15 -31.18
C SER A 238 31.59 15.63 -31.02
N LYS A 239 30.39 15.98 -31.47
CA LYS A 239 29.62 17.04 -30.81
C LYS A 239 28.96 16.46 -29.57
N VAL A 240 28.89 17.25 -28.50
CA VAL A 240 28.16 16.94 -27.28
C VAL A 240 26.76 16.41 -27.64
N ILE A 241 26.46 15.18 -27.23
CA ILE A 241 25.24 14.44 -27.62
C ILE A 241 23.98 15.05 -26.95
N PHE A 242 24.16 15.66 -25.78
CA PHE A 242 23.11 16.35 -25.03
C PHE A 242 23.55 17.77 -24.68
N SER A 243 22.76 18.77 -25.05
CA SER A 243 22.91 20.10 -24.46
C SER A 243 22.42 20.08 -23.01
N ALA A 244 22.86 21.05 -22.19
CA ALA A 244 22.36 21.19 -20.83
C ALA A 244 20.83 21.33 -20.78
N GLU A 245 20.25 21.99 -21.80
CA GLU A 245 18.80 22.18 -21.95
C GLU A 245 18.06 20.85 -22.18
N ASP A 246 18.67 19.88 -22.86
CA ASP A 246 18.08 18.56 -23.10
C ASP A 246 18.00 17.70 -21.84
N VAL A 247 18.94 17.92 -20.91
CA VAL A 247 19.01 17.21 -19.63
C VAL A 247 18.07 17.86 -18.61
N THR A 248 17.71 19.13 -18.78
CA THR A 248 16.73 19.78 -17.89
C THR A 248 15.31 19.55 -18.38
N TRP A 249 14.42 19.08 -17.50
CA TRP A 249 12.99 19.07 -17.74
C TRP A 249 12.27 19.86 -16.66
N ASN A 250 11.41 20.78 -17.10
CA ASN A 250 10.54 21.56 -16.23
C ASN A 250 9.12 21.00 -16.32
N ASP A 251 8.73 20.24 -15.31
CA ASP A 251 7.40 19.66 -15.16
C ASP A 251 6.36 20.65 -14.60
N GLY A 252 6.77 21.91 -14.34
CA GLY A 252 5.92 22.94 -13.76
C GLY A 252 5.64 22.77 -12.26
N MET A 253 6.20 21.75 -11.60
CA MET A 253 5.92 21.39 -10.21
C MET A 253 7.00 21.82 -9.22
N HIS A 254 8.03 22.55 -9.65
CA HIS A 254 9.11 23.00 -8.76
C HIS A 254 8.58 23.80 -7.55
N LYS A 255 7.68 24.75 -7.77
CA LYS A 255 7.08 25.52 -6.66
C LYS A 255 6.27 24.65 -5.70
N LEU A 256 5.63 23.60 -6.20
CA LEU A 256 4.89 22.64 -5.38
C LEU A 256 5.85 21.83 -4.49
N ARG A 257 7.01 21.42 -5.02
CA ARG A 257 8.07 20.75 -4.26
C ARG A 257 8.55 21.62 -3.10
N GLU A 258 8.82 22.90 -3.37
CA GLU A 258 9.25 23.86 -2.34
C GLU A 258 8.23 24.03 -1.21
N LEU A 259 6.92 23.83 -1.45
CA LEU A 259 5.89 23.92 -0.40
C LEU A 259 6.04 22.86 0.69
N PHE A 260 6.56 21.69 0.31
CA PHE A 260 6.59 20.50 1.16
C PHE A 260 8.01 20.01 1.44
N LYS A 261 9.04 20.77 1.03
CA LYS A 261 10.40 20.49 1.46
C LYS A 261 10.45 20.63 2.98
N PRO A 262 10.95 19.61 3.70
CA PRO A 262 11.20 19.78 5.11
C PRO A 262 12.30 20.85 5.23
N ASN A 263 12.05 21.91 6.01
CA ASN A 263 13.00 23.00 6.26
C ASN A 263 14.22 22.48 7.05
N ILE A 264 15.00 21.55 6.49
CA ILE A 264 16.11 20.90 7.20
C ILE A 264 17.37 21.77 7.16
N GLU A 265 17.47 22.74 6.25
CA GLU A 265 18.68 23.57 6.09
C GLU A 265 18.59 24.98 6.72
N ASP A 266 17.40 25.45 7.12
CA ASP A 266 17.21 26.79 7.72
C ASP A 266 16.95 26.79 9.24
N ILE A 267 16.89 25.62 9.89
CA ILE A 267 16.65 25.52 11.34
C ILE A 267 17.87 25.94 12.17
N GLU A 268 19.06 26.04 11.58
CA GLU A 268 20.25 26.45 12.35
C GLU A 268 20.50 27.96 12.39
N LEU A 269 19.80 28.84 11.64
CA LEU A 269 20.16 30.27 11.61
C LEU A 269 19.07 31.31 11.29
N ILE A 270 17.79 30.93 11.10
CA ILE A 270 16.71 31.92 10.93
C ILE A 270 15.79 31.86 12.15
N ASP A 271 15.64 33.01 12.82
CA ASP A 271 14.70 33.24 13.92
C ASP A 271 13.34 32.57 13.67
N LEU A 272 13.14 31.41 14.30
CA LEU A 272 11.94 30.57 14.24
C LEU A 272 10.69 31.24 14.84
N GLU A 273 10.79 32.48 15.32
CA GLU A 273 9.70 33.19 15.98
C GLU A 273 8.64 33.76 15.01
N HIS A 274 8.84 33.71 13.69
CA HIS A 274 7.95 34.39 12.72
C HIS A 274 7.34 33.54 11.60
N LEU A 275 7.60 32.23 11.54
CA LEU A 275 6.94 31.35 10.58
C LEU A 275 5.59 30.86 11.11
N GLU A 276 4.54 31.65 10.88
CA GLU A 276 3.16 31.22 11.15
C GLU A 276 2.80 30.00 10.28
N PHE A 277 2.51 28.88 10.93
CA PHE A 277 2.13 27.63 10.28
C PHE A 277 0.60 27.43 10.31
N ILE A 278 0.05 27.01 9.17
CA ILE A 278 -1.36 26.70 9.03
C ILE A 278 -1.52 25.17 9.01
N GLY A 279 -2.14 24.62 10.04
CA GLY A 279 -2.49 23.20 10.10
C GLY A 279 -3.75 22.86 9.29
N GLY A 280 -3.89 21.61 8.85
CA GLY A 280 -4.97 21.15 7.96
C GLY A 280 -6.38 21.44 8.47
N ASN A 281 -6.58 21.40 9.80
CA ASN A 281 -7.86 21.69 10.43
C ASN A 281 -8.15 23.20 10.62
N GLN A 282 -7.22 24.08 10.27
CA GLN A 282 -7.44 25.53 10.37
C GLN A 282 -8.35 26.03 9.24
N ASP A 283 -9.23 26.96 9.60
CA ASP A 283 -10.11 27.66 8.68
C ASP A 283 -9.38 28.84 8.02
N ILE A 284 -9.33 28.82 6.70
CA ILE A 284 -8.88 29.93 5.85
C ILE A 284 -10.09 30.80 5.56
N LYS A 285 -10.06 32.05 6.01
CA LYS A 285 -11.16 33.01 5.80
C LYS A 285 -11.17 33.52 4.36
N LEU A 286 -12.36 33.54 3.74
CA LEU A 286 -12.59 34.12 2.43
C LEU A 286 -13.10 35.56 2.61
N ASN A 287 -12.21 36.54 2.49
CA ASN A 287 -12.53 37.94 2.82
C ASN A 287 -12.64 38.83 1.58
N THR A 288 -11.92 38.49 0.51
CA THR A 288 -11.82 39.32 -0.70
C THR A 288 -12.62 38.72 -1.85
N ILE A 289 -12.98 39.56 -2.83
CA ILE A 289 -13.59 39.09 -4.08
C ILE A 289 -12.69 38.05 -4.78
N ALA A 290 -11.37 38.20 -4.69
CA ALA A 290 -10.41 37.26 -5.25
C ALA A 290 -10.47 35.88 -4.56
N ASP A 291 -10.65 35.84 -3.24
CA ASP A 291 -10.78 34.58 -2.49
C ASP A 291 -12.05 33.81 -2.89
N TYR A 292 -13.16 34.53 -3.05
CA TYR A 292 -14.41 33.94 -3.53
C TYR A 292 -14.33 33.50 -4.99
N ASP A 293 -13.69 34.27 -5.86
CA ASP A 293 -13.48 33.86 -7.26
C ASP A 293 -12.61 32.61 -7.37
N TRP A 294 -11.52 32.55 -6.59
CA TRP A 294 -10.71 31.35 -6.47
C TRP A 294 -11.55 30.17 -5.99
N TYR A 295 -12.36 30.35 -4.94
CA TYR A 295 -13.17 29.29 -4.37
C TYR A 295 -14.19 28.74 -5.37
N ILE A 296 -14.86 29.61 -6.14
CA ILE A 296 -15.83 29.22 -7.17
C ILE A 296 -15.15 28.34 -8.23
N ARG A 297 -13.95 28.71 -8.66
CA ARG A 297 -13.15 27.92 -9.63
C ARG A 297 -12.68 26.59 -9.03
N PHE A 298 -12.16 26.62 -7.81
CA PHE A 298 -11.74 25.45 -7.05
C PHE A 298 -12.87 24.43 -6.87
N ALA A 299 -14.06 24.89 -6.50
CA ALA A 299 -15.23 24.04 -6.29
C ALA A 299 -15.99 23.68 -7.59
N ASN A 300 -15.52 24.18 -8.74
CA ASN A 300 -16.18 24.05 -10.05
C ASN A 300 -17.66 24.46 -10.02
N GLN A 301 -17.95 25.60 -9.39
CA GLN A 301 -19.29 26.16 -9.25
C GLN A 301 -19.53 27.28 -10.26
N ASP A 302 -20.80 27.55 -10.59
CA ASP A 302 -21.17 28.68 -11.44
C ASP A 302 -21.21 29.98 -10.62
N ARG A 303 -20.50 31.00 -11.11
CA ARG A 303 -20.47 32.35 -10.53
C ARG A 303 -21.87 32.94 -10.34
N LEU A 304 -22.82 32.62 -11.22
CA LEU A 304 -24.18 33.18 -11.16
C LEU A 304 -25.05 32.59 -10.06
N THR A 305 -24.73 31.37 -9.59
CA THR A 305 -25.52 30.65 -8.59
C THR A 305 -24.89 30.66 -7.20
N PHE A 306 -23.64 31.08 -7.09
CA PHE A 306 -22.89 31.07 -5.85
C PHE A 306 -23.33 32.20 -4.90
N LYS A 307 -23.73 31.83 -3.67
CA LYS A 307 -24.05 32.79 -2.61
C LYS A 307 -22.82 33.02 -1.73
N VAL A 308 -22.22 34.21 -1.83
CA VAL A 308 -21.00 34.60 -1.07
C VAL A 308 -21.14 34.34 0.44
N HIS A 309 -22.30 34.61 1.04
CA HIS A 309 -22.51 34.46 2.49
C HIS A 309 -22.70 33.00 2.93
N SER A 310 -22.83 32.06 1.99
CA SER A 310 -23.03 30.65 2.32
C SER A 310 -21.74 29.97 2.79
N ARG A 311 -20.57 30.57 2.54
CA ARG A 311 -19.28 29.93 2.83
C ARG A 311 -18.21 30.96 3.23
N PRO A 312 -18.12 31.32 4.53
CA PRO A 312 -17.17 32.34 5.00
C PRO A 312 -15.72 31.84 5.11
N SER A 313 -15.51 30.53 5.10
CA SER A 313 -14.19 29.90 5.22
C SER A 313 -14.11 28.56 4.48
N ILE A 314 -12.88 28.12 4.24
CA ILE A 314 -12.54 26.78 3.76
C ILE A 314 -11.46 26.18 4.66
N LYS A 315 -11.51 24.87 4.91
CA LYS A 315 -10.44 24.18 5.64
C LYS A 315 -9.24 23.94 4.74
N LEU A 316 -8.04 24.14 5.27
CA LEU A 316 -6.81 23.78 4.55
C LEU A 316 -6.83 22.30 4.11
N SER A 317 -7.42 21.42 4.91
CA SER A 317 -7.58 20.00 4.57
C SER A 317 -8.34 19.74 3.27
N ASP A 318 -9.27 20.62 2.90
CA ASP A 318 -10.01 20.47 1.65
C ASP A 318 -9.14 20.85 0.45
N ILE A 319 -8.26 21.84 0.61
CA ILE A 319 -7.27 22.24 -0.39
C ILE A 319 -6.21 21.14 -0.54
N LEU A 320 -5.67 20.63 0.58
CA LEU A 320 -4.70 19.53 0.60
C LEU A 320 -5.28 18.24 0.01
N ARG A 321 -6.57 17.97 0.25
CA ARG A 321 -7.27 16.82 -0.35
C ARG A 321 -7.35 16.95 -1.88
N SER A 322 -7.57 18.16 -2.41
CA SER A 322 -7.68 18.37 -3.86
C SER A 322 -6.40 18.03 -4.61
N ILE A 323 -5.23 18.35 -4.04
CA ILE A 323 -3.92 17.98 -4.62
C ILE A 323 -3.54 16.52 -4.30
N GLY A 324 -4.34 15.83 -3.47
CA GLY A 324 -4.18 14.44 -3.06
C GLY A 324 -3.06 14.19 -2.06
N HIS A 325 -2.90 15.08 -1.08
CA HIS A 325 -2.05 14.87 0.08
C HIS A 325 -2.50 13.64 0.89
N PRO A 326 -1.59 12.76 1.39
CA PRO A 326 -1.95 11.50 2.05
C PRO A 326 -2.67 11.72 3.38
N GLU A 327 -2.28 12.75 4.14
CA GLU A 327 -2.91 13.11 5.41
C GLU A 327 -3.38 14.58 5.46
N PRO A 328 -4.50 14.93 4.81
CA PRO A 328 -4.94 16.32 4.70
C PRO A 328 -5.28 17.00 6.03
N GLN A 329 -5.55 16.23 7.09
CA GLN A 329 -5.96 16.74 8.40
C GLN A 329 -4.78 17.12 9.30
N SER A 330 -3.68 16.36 9.21
CA SER A 330 -2.43 16.58 9.97
C SER A 330 -1.42 17.41 9.19
N GLY A 331 -1.51 17.44 7.86
CA GLY A 331 -0.65 18.25 6.99
C GLY A 331 -0.78 19.74 7.28
N GLY A 332 0.26 20.50 6.94
CA GLY A 332 0.21 21.95 7.03
C GLY A 332 1.31 22.62 6.23
N ILE A 333 1.20 23.93 6.11
CA ILE A 333 2.11 24.76 5.29
C ILE A 333 2.41 26.07 6.00
N ALA A 334 3.50 26.72 5.60
CA ALA A 334 3.76 28.11 5.99
C ALA A 334 2.67 29.04 5.43
N LYS A 335 2.21 29.99 6.23
CA LYS A 335 1.17 30.96 5.83
C LYS A 335 1.57 31.76 4.58
N THR A 336 2.85 32.07 4.43
CA THR A 336 3.41 32.79 3.28
C THR A 336 3.24 32.03 1.96
N THR A 337 3.09 30.71 2.01
CA THR A 337 3.02 29.85 0.83
C THR A 337 1.59 29.43 0.46
N LEU A 338 0.59 29.86 1.23
CA LEU A 338 -0.83 29.53 1.03
C LEU A 338 -1.33 29.89 -0.38
N ASN A 339 -0.99 31.06 -0.89
CA ASN A 339 -1.41 31.50 -2.23
C ASN A 339 -0.87 30.57 -3.34
N THR A 340 0.35 30.04 -3.15
CA THR A 340 0.94 29.08 -4.08
C THR A 340 0.20 27.75 -4.03
N LEU A 341 -0.12 27.24 -2.84
CA LEU A 341 -0.94 26.03 -2.69
C LEU A 341 -2.32 26.20 -3.35
N MET A 342 -2.98 27.32 -3.09
CA MET A 342 -4.27 27.67 -3.70
C MET A 342 -4.19 27.66 -5.23
N ALA A 343 -3.11 28.17 -5.82
CA ALA A 343 -2.91 28.13 -7.27
C ALA A 343 -2.78 26.69 -7.82
N PHE A 344 -2.08 25.79 -7.12
CA PHE A 344 -1.96 24.38 -7.51
C PHE A 344 -3.25 23.56 -7.32
N ALA A 345 -4.10 23.97 -6.39
CA ALA A 345 -5.40 23.33 -6.14
C ALA A 345 -6.45 23.61 -7.23
N LEU A 346 -6.17 24.54 -8.16
CA LEU A 346 -7.09 24.87 -9.24
C LEU A 346 -7.13 23.79 -10.34
N PRO A 347 -8.33 23.42 -10.85
CA PRO A 347 -8.46 22.44 -11.93
C PRO A 347 -7.68 22.82 -13.20
N GLU A 348 -7.57 24.10 -13.53
CA GLU A 348 -6.85 24.57 -14.71
C GLU A 348 -5.34 24.33 -14.57
N THR A 349 -4.79 24.48 -13.36
CA THR A 349 -3.37 24.18 -13.09
C THR A 349 -3.10 22.70 -13.23
N MET A 350 -3.99 21.84 -12.71
CA MET A 350 -3.88 20.38 -12.89
C MET A 350 -3.92 19.98 -14.37
N LYS A 351 -4.82 20.60 -15.15
CA LYS A 351 -4.90 20.38 -16.60
C LYS A 351 -3.63 20.82 -17.31
N ASN A 352 -3.08 21.99 -16.96
CA ASN A 352 -1.85 22.49 -17.57
C ASN A 352 -0.66 21.58 -17.26
N ILE A 353 -0.53 21.09 -16.03
CA ILE A 353 0.54 20.15 -15.65
C ILE A 353 0.37 18.82 -16.38
N SER A 354 -0.86 18.31 -16.45
CA SER A 354 -1.17 17.11 -17.22
C SER A 354 -0.81 17.28 -18.70
N GLN A 355 -1.09 18.44 -19.31
CA GLN A 355 -0.68 18.75 -20.68
C GLN A 355 0.84 18.84 -20.83
N LEU A 356 1.57 19.45 -19.89
CA LEU A 356 3.04 19.49 -19.93
C LEU A 356 3.64 18.09 -19.91
N ILE A 357 3.11 17.20 -19.06
CA ILE A 357 3.52 15.80 -18.99
C ILE A 357 3.14 15.07 -20.28
N GLN A 358 1.91 15.26 -20.78
CA GLN A 358 1.47 14.64 -22.04
C GLN A 358 2.36 15.05 -23.21
N ASN A 359 2.66 16.35 -23.35
CA ASN A 359 3.52 16.87 -24.40
C ASN A 359 4.93 16.25 -24.37
N GLU A 360 5.47 15.97 -23.18
CA GLU A 360 6.77 15.29 -23.04
C GLU A 360 6.73 13.85 -23.58
N PHE A 361 5.59 13.17 -23.40
CA PHE A 361 5.39 11.78 -23.83
C PHE A 361 4.54 11.68 -25.10
N GLU A 362 4.33 12.78 -25.83
CA GLU A 362 3.53 12.78 -27.03
C GLU A 362 4.13 11.79 -28.04
N LEU A 363 3.26 10.92 -28.55
CA LEU A 363 3.64 9.97 -29.58
C LEU A 363 3.98 10.76 -30.85
N GLU A 364 5.24 10.70 -31.30
CA GLU A 364 5.56 11.04 -32.69
C GLU A 364 4.58 10.27 -33.57
N ASN A 365 3.74 11.01 -34.29
CA ASN A 365 2.68 10.53 -35.18
C ASN A 365 2.91 9.08 -35.64
N PHE A 366 2.01 8.18 -35.24
CA PHE A 366 1.87 6.88 -35.87
C PHE A 366 1.99 7.03 -37.39
N PRO A 367 2.83 6.23 -38.10
CA PRO A 367 2.43 5.87 -39.44
C PRO A 367 1.13 5.09 -39.24
N LYS A 368 0.01 5.68 -39.67
CA LYS A 368 -1.23 4.93 -39.89
C LYS A 368 -0.82 3.64 -40.58
N LEU A 369 -1.11 2.50 -39.97
CA LEU A 369 -1.13 1.20 -40.62
C LEU A 369 -2.21 1.25 -41.71
N SER A 370 -1.93 1.93 -42.81
CA SER A 370 -2.63 1.77 -44.08
C SER A 370 -2.09 0.49 -44.71
N GLY A 371 -2.64 -0.64 -44.27
CA GLY A 371 -2.16 -1.95 -44.69
C GLY A 371 -3.00 -3.10 -44.18
N LEU A 372 -4.33 -2.94 -44.15
CA LEU A 372 -5.30 -4.02 -44.04
C LEU A 372 -6.65 -3.48 -44.49
N ASN A 373 -6.88 -3.51 -45.80
CA ASN A 373 -8.17 -3.66 -46.48
C ASN A 373 -7.93 -3.62 -48.00
N ASN A 374 -7.23 -4.62 -48.52
CA ASN A 374 -7.55 -5.14 -49.84
C ASN A 374 -8.38 -6.40 -49.60
N LEU A 375 -9.68 -6.18 -49.42
CA LEU A 375 -10.67 -7.20 -49.71
C LEU A 375 -11.42 -6.70 -50.94
N ASP A 376 -11.10 -7.37 -52.04
CA ASP A 376 -11.76 -7.30 -53.32
C ASP A 376 -13.28 -7.31 -53.17
N ILE A 377 -13.93 -6.23 -53.62
CA ILE A 377 -15.27 -6.31 -54.21
C ILE A 377 -15.33 -5.31 -55.38
N GLN A 378 -14.94 -5.77 -56.57
CA GLN A 378 -15.50 -5.31 -57.84
C GLN A 378 -15.65 -6.50 -58.80
N LYS A 379 -16.78 -7.21 -58.69
CA LYS A 379 -17.75 -7.51 -59.77
C LYS A 379 -18.76 -8.55 -59.31
#